data_AF-A0A7Y3NMP2-F1
#
_entry.id   AF-A0A7Y3NMP2-F1
#
_cell.length_a   1.000
_cell.length_b   1.000
_cell.length_c   1.000
_cell.angle_alpha   90.00
_cell.angle_beta   90.00
_cell.angle_gamma   90.00
#
_symmetry.space_group_name_H-M   'P 1'
#
loop_
_entity.id
_entity.type
_entity.pdbx_description
1 polymer ?
#
loop_
_entity_poly.entity_id
_entity_poly.type
_entity_poly.pdbx_seq_one_letter_code
_entity_poly.pdbx_strand_id
1 'polypeptide(L)' 'MNLDEALAELETKNAALAAVIEEFNSEQTAGRLGLDAYQRGKRLNEELTALGEGIAKRIDEVLASL' A
#
# COMPACT_ATOMS: atom_id res chain seq x y z
N MET A 1 -2.32 -14.99 -9.04
CA MET A 1 -2.93 -13.66 -8.95
C MET A 1 -3.18 -13.16 -10.36
N ASN A 2 -4.44 -12.85 -10.68
CA ASN A 2 -4.80 -12.13 -11.89
C ASN A 2 -4.44 -10.63 -11.73
N LEU A 3 -4.17 -9.91 -12.82
CA LEU A 3 -3.88 -8.47 -12.78
C LEU A 3 -5.05 -7.66 -12.22
N ASP A 4 -6.29 -8.08 -12.46
CA ASP A 4 -7.49 -7.42 -11.89
C ASP A 4 -7.55 -7.55 -10.37
N GLU A 5 -7.22 -8.74 -9.83
CA GLU A 5 -7.16 -8.99 -8.38
C GLU A 5 -6.06 -8.13 -7.76
N ALA A 6 -4.91 -8.05 -8.42
CA ALA A 6 -3.77 -7.27 -7.97
C ALA A 6 -4.07 -5.76 -7.96
N LEU A 7 -4.80 -5.27 -8.96
CA LEU A 7 -5.25 -3.88 -9.04
C LEU A 7 -6.23 -3.55 -7.90
N ALA A 8 -7.20 -4.42 -7.64
CA ALA A 8 -8.15 -4.24 -6.53
C ALA A 8 -7.46 -4.27 -5.16
N GLU A 9 -6.47 -5.16 -4.97
CA GLU A 9 -5.66 -5.20 -3.75
C GLU A 9 -4.81 -3.92 -3.61
N LEU A 10 -4.24 -3.43 -4.71
CA LEU A 10 -3.47 -2.19 -4.73
C LEU A 10 -4.33 -1.00 -4.31
N GLU A 11 -5.51 -0.83 -4.91
CA GLU A 11 -6.46 0.22 -4.55
C GLU A 11 -6.85 0.18 -3.08
N THR A 12 -7.14 -1.03 -2.57
CA THR A 12 -7.52 -1.23 -1.16
C THR A 12 -6.39 -0.83 -0.21
N LYS A 13 -5.16 -1.30 -0.47
CA LYS A 13 -4.00 -0.98 0.37
C LYS A 13 -3.63 0.51 0.29
N ASN A 14 -3.79 1.14 -0.88
CA ASN A 14 -3.50 2.56 -1.06
C ASN A 14 -4.51 3.43 -0.30
N ALA A 15 -5.80 3.05 -0.31
CA ALA A 15 -6.83 3.69 0.52
C ALA A 15 -6.54 3.53 2.02
N ALA A 16 -6.10 2.34 2.45
CA ALA A 16 -5.70 2.10 3.84
C ALA A 16 -4.50 2.95 4.25
N LEU A 17 -3.49 3.11 3.37
CA LEU A 17 -2.34 3.96 3.63
C LEU A 17 -2.76 5.44 3.76
N ALA A 18 -3.63 5.92 2.88
CA ALA A 18 -4.16 7.29 2.96
C ALA A 18 -4.86 7.56 4.29
N ALA A 19 -5.71 6.63 4.75
CA ALA A 19 -6.40 6.74 6.03
C ALA A 19 -5.41 6.78 7.23
N VAL A 20 -4.36 5.96 7.19
CA VAL A 20 -3.34 5.95 8.24
C VAL A 20 -2.52 7.25 8.26
N ILE A 21 -2.25 7.85 7.10
CA ILE A 21 -1.59 9.16 7.00
C ILE A 21 -2.49 10.26 7.61
N GLU A 22 -3.79 10.23 7.33
CA GLU A 22 -4.75 11.16 7.93
C GLU A 22 -4.80 11.02 9.45
N GLU A 23 -4.85 9.80 9.96
CA GLU A 23 -4.80 9.51 11.40
C GLU A 23 -3.50 10.03 12.03
N PHE A 24 -2.35 9.77 11.41
CA PHE A 24 -1.05 10.26 11.89
C PHE A 24 -1.02 11.79 12.00
N ASN A 25 -1.57 12.49 10.99
CA ASN A 25 -1.68 13.94 11.00
C ASN A 25 -2.64 14.45 12.09
N SER A 26 -3.75 13.72 12.32
CA SER A 26 -4.69 14.02 13.40
C SER A 26 -4.03 13.87 14.78
N GLU A 27 -3.26 12.79 14.98
CA GLU A 27 -2.51 12.56 16.22
C GLU A 27 -1.47 13.67 16.47
N GLN A 28 -0.70 14.07 15.46
CA GLN A 28 0.23 15.19 15.55
C GLN A 28 -0.47 16.50 15.91
N THR A 29 -1.61 16.78 15.27
CA THR A 29 -2.40 18.00 15.55
C THR A 29 -2.90 18.00 17.00
N ALA A 30 -3.22 16.83 17.55
CA ALA A 30 -3.61 16.66 18.95
C ALA A 30 -2.42 16.65 19.92
N GLY A 31 -1.19 16.86 19.46
CA GLY A 31 0.04 16.84 20.28
C GLY A 31 0.49 15.43 20.69
N ARG A 32 -0.03 14.38 20.03
CA ARG A 32 0.39 12.99 20.22
C ARG A 32 1.46 12.61 19.19
N LEU A 33 2.27 11.61 19.53
CA LEU A 33 3.40 11.19 18.69
C LEU A 33 3.00 10.45 17.41
N GLY A 34 1.78 9.92 17.29
CA GLY A 34 1.40 9.20 16.06
C GLY A 34 2.04 7.81 15.92
N LEU A 35 2.70 7.26 16.96
CA LEU A 35 3.63 6.13 16.79
C LEU A 35 2.96 4.88 16.18
N ASP A 36 1.74 4.57 16.62
CA ASP A 36 0.98 3.41 16.10
C ASP A 36 0.56 3.63 14.64
N ALA A 37 0.06 4.82 14.31
CA ALA A 37 -0.28 5.19 12.94
C ALA A 37 0.96 5.12 12.04
N TYR A 38 2.10 5.65 12.50
CA TYR A 38 3.36 5.58 11.77
C TYR A 38 3.80 4.13 11.50
N GLN A 39 3.75 3.25 12.51
CA GLN A 39 4.15 1.84 12.34
C GLN A 39 3.23 1.09 11.37
N ARG A 40 1.91 1.35 11.43
CA ARG A 40 0.96 0.79 10.45
C ARG A 40 1.22 1.31 9.05
N GLY A 41 1.48 2.61 8.90
CA GLY A 41 1.77 3.24 7.62
C GLY A 41 3.04 2.67 6.99
N LYS A 42 4.08 2.47 7.81
CA LYS A 42 5.32 1.81 7.38
C LYS A 42 5.05 0.39 6.85
N ARG A 43 4.30 -0.42 7.58
CA ARG A 43 3.95 -1.79 7.16
C ARG A 43 3.16 -1.79 5.86
N LEU A 44 2.15 -0.93 5.73
CA LEU A 44 1.35 -0.80 4.51
C LEU A 44 2.22 -0.39 3.30
N ASN A 45 3.19 0.49 3.51
CA ASN A 45 4.12 0.89 2.45
C ASN A 45 5.02 -0.27 1.99
N GLU A 46 5.50 -1.10 2.91
CA GLU A 46 6.27 -2.32 2.59
C GLU A 46 5.42 -3.32 1.81
N GLU A 47 4.16 -3.54 2.23
CA GLU A 47 3.21 -4.41 1.53
C GLU A 47 2.88 -3.88 0.11
N LEU A 48 2.67 -2.58 -0.04
CA LEU A 48 2.42 -1.93 -1.33
C LEU A 48 3.61 -2.07 -2.28
N THR A 49 4.84 -1.96 -1.76
CA THR A 49 6.06 -2.13 -2.54
C THR A 49 6.17 -3.57 -3.07
N ALA A 50 5.98 -4.55 -2.19
CA ALA A 50 6.01 -5.97 -2.58
C ALA A 50 4.90 -6.32 -3.60
N LEU A 51 3.70 -5.76 -3.42
CA LEU A 51 2.60 -5.93 -4.36
C LEU A 51 2.94 -5.31 -5.73
N GLY A 52 3.52 -4.11 -5.75
CA GLY A 52 3.96 -3.44 -6.97
C GLY A 52 5.01 -4.24 -7.75
N GLU A 53 6.01 -4.80 -7.06
CA GLU A 53 7.01 -5.70 -7.67
C GLU A 53 6.37 -6.97 -8.24
N GLY A 54 5.42 -7.56 -7.51
CA GLY A 54 4.66 -8.73 -7.97
C GLY A 54 3.83 -8.45 -9.22
N ILE A 55 3.17 -7.29 -9.29
CA ILE A 55 2.41 -6.84 -10.45
C ILE A 55 3.35 -6.64 -11.65
N ALA A 56 4.46 -5.92 -11.46
CA ALA A 56 5.43 -5.66 -12.52
C ALA A 56 5.95 -6.96 -13.14
N LYS A 57 6.36 -7.92 -12.30
CA LYS A 57 6.79 -9.24 -12.75
C LYS A 57 5.70 -9.97 -13.55
N ARG A 58 4.44 -9.88 -13.11
CA ARG A 58 3.33 -10.54 -13.80
C ARG A 58 3.06 -9.92 -15.17
N ILE A 59 3.19 -8.60 -15.30
CA ILE A 59 3.09 -7.90 -16.58
C ILE A 59 4.19 -8.39 -17.52
N ASP A 60 5.43 -8.48 -17.06
CA ASP A 60 6.55 -8.99 -17.85
C ASP A 60 6.31 -10.43 -18.34
N GLU A 61 5.79 -11.31 -17.48
CA GLU A 61 5.41 -12.69 -17.85
C GLU A 61 4.34 -12.74 -18.95
N VAL A 62 3.32 -11.86 -18.86
CA VAL A 62 2.27 -11.78 -19.88
C VAL A 62 2.84 -11.29 -21.20
N LEU A 63 3.63 -10.21 -21.18
CA LEU A 63 4.25 -9.64 -22.38
C LEU A 63 5.21 -10.61 -23.08
N ALA A 64 5.95 -11.42 -22.32
CA ALA A 64 6.86 -12.43 -22.88
C ALA A 64 6.13 -13.63 -23.52
N SER A 65 4.84 -13.80 -23.22
CA SER A 65 4.00 -14.89 -23.75
C SER A 65 3.15 -14.51 -24.97
N LEU A 66 3.18 -13.24 -25.38
CA LEU A 66 2.52 -12.70 -26.56
C LEU A 66 3.42 -12.85 -27.81
#